data_AF-A0A2E8HQU4-F1
#
_entry.id   AF-A0A2E8HQU4-F1
#
_cell.length_a   1.000
_cell.length_b   1.000
_cell.length_c   1.000
_cell.angle_alpha   90.00
_cell.angle_beta   90.00
_cell.angle_gamma   90.00
#
_symmetry.space_group_name_H-M   'P 1'
#
loop_
_entity.id
_entity.type
_entity.pdbx_description
1 polymer ?
#
loop_
_entity_poly.entity_id
_entity_poly.type
_entity_poly.pdbx_seq_one_letter_code
_entity_poly.pdbx_strand_id
1 'polypeptide(L)'
;MNNSYYWHDYETFGIHPSRDRPSQFAGLRTDEDLNPIGDPLVIYCQPPKDILPSPQACLVTGITPQFAMDKGLPEPKFIARIYRELATPGTCGVGYNSIRFDDEVTRHTLYRNFYDPYQREWKNGNSRWDILDMLRLTRALRPDGIEWADHEPGRPSFKLEHLSLANGIAHEDAHDALSDVSATIAMAKLVKHKQPRLFDYVVNHRSKQIVLEMLNLNQRKPFFHISGTLSNKSMYGAIMMPLARHPTNTNSIICIDLSSDPESLINMTSDEIRKQLFTPDRLLEDHNQRIRLTEVHVNKAPVVTTYKLIDSKIADRLQIDVKYCEDNWNRLNQYDFNAKLKAVYSGWEFPEKTEAEQRLYEGFVLNSDRPVLDEVRRATLVEFQQQGFHFSDDRYNELLLSYRARYFYESLSIDERASWMESCRWRLYDENSGYQTLSGINKEIDKLLEAGDLSEGKDAVLHDLKKWADLVHDEFSQTN
;
A
#
# COMPACT_ATOMS: atom_id res chain seq x y z
N MET A 1 -23.38 15.73 9.04
CA MET A 1 -22.84 15.22 7.77
C MET A 1 -22.99 13.71 7.83
N ASN A 2 -23.58 13.10 6.80
CA ASN A 2 -23.71 11.64 6.74
C ASN A 2 -22.34 11.04 6.38
N ASN A 3 -22.07 9.83 6.86
CA ASN A 3 -20.87 9.10 6.46
C ASN A 3 -20.89 8.86 4.94
N SER A 4 -19.72 8.84 4.31
CA SER A 4 -19.58 8.53 2.89
C SER A 4 -18.37 7.65 2.65
N TYR A 5 -18.39 6.91 1.55
CA TYR A 5 -17.20 6.24 1.04
C TYR A 5 -16.57 7.12 -0.04
N TYR A 6 -15.25 7.24 -0.03
CA TYR A 6 -14.51 7.82 -1.13
C TYR A 6 -13.63 6.75 -1.74
N TRP A 7 -14.08 6.23 -2.88
CA TRP A 7 -13.43 5.17 -3.63
C TRP A 7 -12.31 5.78 -4.46
N HIS A 8 -11.12 5.22 -4.42
CA HIS A 8 -9.99 5.78 -5.15
C HIS A 8 -9.00 4.73 -5.61
N ASP A 9 -8.26 5.10 -6.64
CA ASP A 9 -7.18 4.31 -7.25
C ASP A 9 -6.13 5.25 -7.86
N TYR A 10 -4.87 4.81 -7.85
CA TYR A 10 -3.75 5.50 -8.48
C TYR A 10 -3.14 4.66 -9.58
N GLU A 11 -2.89 5.31 -10.71
CA GLU A 11 -1.80 4.89 -11.58
C GLU A 11 -0.51 5.59 -11.19
N THR A 12 0.60 4.87 -11.27
CA THR A 12 1.91 5.33 -10.80
C THR A 12 3.01 5.01 -11.80
N PHE A 13 4.10 5.78 -11.74
CA PHE A 13 5.28 5.55 -12.55
C PHE A 13 6.19 4.42 -12.03
N GLY A 14 5.75 3.65 -11.03
CA GLY A 14 6.50 2.53 -10.46
C GLY A 14 5.87 1.98 -9.18
N ILE A 15 6.43 0.90 -8.66
CA ILE A 15 5.82 0.09 -7.59
C ILE A 15 6.30 0.47 -6.17
N HIS A 16 7.16 1.47 -6.02
CA HIS A 16 7.73 1.90 -4.75
C HIS A 16 7.18 3.27 -4.33
N PRO A 17 6.12 3.33 -3.49
CA PRO A 17 5.46 4.59 -3.11
C PRO A 17 6.36 5.68 -2.52
N SER A 18 7.50 5.29 -1.93
CA SER A 18 8.47 6.21 -1.35
C SER A 18 9.40 6.86 -2.37
N ARG A 19 9.54 6.28 -3.57
CA ARG A 19 10.45 6.72 -4.64
C ARG A 19 9.67 7.18 -5.85
N ASP A 20 8.84 6.28 -6.35
CA ASP A 20 8.07 6.45 -7.58
C ASP A 20 6.94 7.46 -7.37
N ARG A 21 6.54 8.09 -8.47
CA ARG A 21 5.58 9.20 -8.45
C ARG A 21 4.21 8.76 -8.95
N PRO A 22 3.12 9.33 -8.41
CA PRO A 22 1.80 9.15 -9.02
C PRO A 22 1.80 9.71 -10.44
N SER A 23 1.08 9.06 -11.35
CA SER A 23 0.87 9.51 -12.73
C SER A 23 -0.58 9.94 -12.96
N GLN A 24 -1.54 9.20 -12.41
CA GLN A 24 -2.98 9.50 -12.42
C GLN A 24 -3.58 9.24 -11.04
N PHE A 25 -4.69 9.91 -10.76
CA PHE A 25 -5.60 9.58 -9.68
C PHE A 25 -7.03 9.62 -10.20
N ALA A 26 -7.81 8.63 -9.83
CA ALA A 26 -9.25 8.68 -9.93
C ALA A 26 -9.89 8.50 -8.55
N GLY A 27 -11.02 9.17 -8.33
CA GLY A 27 -11.86 8.85 -7.20
C GLY A 27 -13.32 9.27 -7.38
N LEU A 28 -14.20 8.55 -6.69
CA LEU A 28 -15.64 8.78 -6.73
C LEU A 28 -16.21 8.63 -5.32
N ARG A 29 -17.01 9.60 -4.90
CA ARG A 29 -17.72 9.55 -3.63
C ARG A 29 -19.03 8.78 -3.77
N THR A 30 -19.40 8.02 -2.75
CA THR A 30 -20.74 7.42 -2.64
C THR A 30 -21.35 7.61 -1.26
N ASP A 31 -22.67 7.48 -1.18
CA ASP A 31 -23.35 7.26 0.10
C ASP A 31 -23.05 5.84 0.65
N GLU A 32 -23.62 5.51 1.81
CA GLU A 32 -23.48 4.19 2.44
C GLU A 32 -24.19 3.07 1.65
N ASP A 33 -25.11 3.44 0.74
CA ASP A 33 -25.78 2.56 -0.23
C ASP A 33 -25.03 2.39 -1.54
N LEU A 34 -23.82 2.96 -1.61
CA LEU A 34 -22.92 2.87 -2.75
C LEU A 34 -23.44 3.62 -3.98
N ASN A 35 -24.39 4.55 -3.81
CA ASN A 35 -24.84 5.43 -4.88
C ASN A 35 -23.86 6.60 -5.03
N PRO A 36 -23.40 6.91 -6.27
CA PRO A 36 -22.50 8.03 -6.52
C PRO A 36 -23.02 9.36 -5.99
N ILE A 37 -22.12 10.18 -5.42
CA ILE A 37 -22.37 11.55 -4.98
C ILE A 37 -21.41 12.47 -5.74
N GLY A 38 -21.97 13.36 -6.56
CA GLY A 38 -21.19 14.28 -7.39
C GLY A 38 -20.46 13.58 -8.53
N ASP A 39 -19.56 14.33 -9.17
CA ASP A 39 -18.77 13.85 -10.30
C ASP A 39 -17.46 13.21 -9.84
N PRO A 40 -16.91 12.23 -10.58
CA PRO A 40 -15.60 11.66 -10.29
C PRO A 40 -14.49 12.70 -10.43
N LEU A 41 -13.48 12.62 -9.56
CA LEU A 41 -12.23 13.36 -9.70
C LEU A 41 -11.24 12.50 -10.50
N VAL A 42 -10.93 12.88 -11.73
CA VAL A 42 -9.87 12.27 -12.55
C VAL A 42 -8.83 13.32 -12.90
N ILE A 43 -7.60 13.13 -12.44
CA ILE A 43 -6.50 14.08 -12.62
C ILE A 43 -5.17 13.34 -12.85
N TYR A 44 -4.27 13.96 -13.61
CA TYR A 44 -2.90 13.49 -13.80
C TYR A 44 -1.91 14.30 -12.97
N CYS A 45 -0.76 13.72 -12.66
CA CYS A 45 0.34 14.37 -11.94
C CYS A 45 1.55 14.52 -12.87
N GLN A 46 2.08 15.75 -12.98
CA GLN A 46 3.28 16.00 -13.77
C GLN A 46 4.47 15.27 -13.12
N PRO A 47 5.25 14.48 -13.87
CA PRO A 47 6.42 13.82 -13.33
C PRO A 47 7.55 14.84 -13.11
N PRO A 48 8.23 14.82 -11.96
CA PRO A 48 9.45 15.58 -11.81
C PRO A 48 10.56 14.94 -12.65
N LYS A 49 11.44 15.76 -13.24
CA LYS A 49 12.48 15.27 -14.17
C LYS A 49 13.67 14.64 -13.47
N ASP A 50 13.83 14.85 -12.17
CA ASP A 50 14.91 14.28 -11.37
C ASP A 50 14.67 12.82 -10.94
N ILE A 51 13.57 12.21 -11.38
CA ILE A 51 13.20 10.82 -11.13
C ILE A 51 12.63 10.22 -12.42
N LEU A 52 13.23 9.13 -12.89
CA LEU A 52 12.78 8.44 -14.11
C LEU A 52 11.67 7.42 -13.80
N PRO A 53 10.67 7.29 -14.69
CA PRO A 53 9.62 6.30 -14.54
C PRO A 53 10.12 4.88 -14.85
N SER A 54 9.44 3.87 -14.31
CA SER A 54 9.61 2.47 -14.71
C SER A 54 8.97 2.22 -16.09
N PRO A 55 9.71 1.69 -17.08
CA PRO A 55 9.15 1.28 -18.36
C PRO A 55 7.99 0.29 -18.21
N GLN A 56 8.13 -0.69 -17.32
CA GLN A 56 7.07 -1.66 -17.07
C GLN A 56 5.77 -1.01 -16.57
N ALA A 57 5.87 -0.02 -15.68
CA ALA A 57 4.70 0.70 -15.18
C ALA A 57 4.01 1.50 -16.30
N CYS A 58 4.76 2.24 -17.12
CA CYS A 58 4.20 2.95 -18.28
C CYS A 58 3.56 2.00 -19.30
N LEU A 59 4.07 0.78 -19.48
CA LEU A 59 3.46 -0.23 -20.35
C LEU A 59 2.17 -0.84 -19.80
N VAL A 60 2.02 -0.88 -18.47
CA VAL A 60 0.80 -1.36 -17.82
C VAL A 60 -0.29 -0.29 -17.91
N THR A 61 0.06 0.95 -17.55
CA THR A 61 -0.88 2.08 -17.45
C THR A 61 -1.16 2.76 -18.80
N GLY A 62 -0.25 2.63 -19.76
CA GLY A 62 -0.28 3.41 -21.01
C GLY A 62 0.06 4.90 -20.82
N ILE A 63 0.36 5.36 -19.60
CA ILE A 63 0.61 6.77 -19.30
C ILE A 63 2.09 7.08 -19.50
N THR A 64 2.42 7.86 -20.52
CA THR A 64 3.79 8.36 -20.73
C THR A 64 4.07 9.59 -19.86
N PRO A 65 5.34 9.85 -19.47
CA PRO A 65 5.69 11.06 -18.75
C PRO A 65 5.38 12.34 -19.55
N GLN A 66 5.43 12.30 -20.88
CA GLN A 66 5.01 13.40 -21.75
C GLN A 66 3.52 13.68 -21.63
N PHE A 67 2.68 12.64 -21.66
CA PHE A 67 1.24 12.79 -21.51
C PHE A 67 0.90 13.38 -20.14
N ALA A 68 1.49 12.83 -19.07
CA ALA A 68 1.27 13.33 -17.71
C ALA A 68 1.83 14.74 -17.50
N MET A 69 2.92 15.11 -18.20
CA MET A 69 3.44 16.48 -18.20
C MET A 69 2.46 17.47 -18.87
N ASP A 70 1.85 17.09 -19.99
CA ASP A 70 0.89 17.92 -20.75
C ASP A 70 -0.48 18.06 -20.05
N LYS A 71 -1.02 16.95 -19.53
CA LYS A 71 -2.37 16.89 -18.95
C LYS A 71 -2.40 17.10 -17.43
N GLY A 72 -1.26 16.94 -16.77
CA GLY A 72 -1.19 16.87 -15.32
C GLY A 72 -1.13 18.21 -14.61
N LEU A 73 -1.31 18.12 -13.30
CA LEU A 73 -1.05 19.19 -12.35
C LEU A 73 0.33 18.99 -11.72
N PRO A 74 1.04 20.06 -11.33
CA PRO A 74 2.17 19.95 -10.42
C PRO A 74 1.75 19.19 -9.15
N GLU A 75 2.63 18.33 -8.60
CA GLU A 75 2.33 17.47 -7.44
C GLU A 75 1.66 18.21 -6.27
N PRO A 76 2.05 19.46 -5.89
CA PRO A 76 1.40 20.19 -4.80
C PRO A 76 -0.07 20.48 -5.07
N LYS A 77 -0.44 20.78 -6.33
CA LYS A 77 -1.83 21.02 -6.74
C LYS A 77 -2.59 19.71 -6.88
N PHE A 78 -1.94 18.67 -7.40
CA PHE A 78 -2.49 17.33 -7.51
C PHE A 78 -2.92 16.79 -6.14
N ILE A 79 -2.01 16.75 -5.17
CA ILE A 79 -2.29 16.20 -3.85
C ILE A 79 -3.25 17.08 -3.04
N ALA A 80 -3.27 18.40 -3.25
CA ALA A 80 -4.24 19.28 -2.60
C ALA A 80 -5.69 18.96 -2.99
N ARG A 81 -5.93 18.56 -4.25
CA ARG A 81 -7.27 18.12 -4.70
C ARG A 81 -7.67 16.80 -4.06
N ILE A 82 -6.76 15.84 -4.02
CA ILE A 82 -6.98 14.52 -3.42
C ILE A 82 -7.22 14.65 -1.90
N TYR A 83 -6.39 15.45 -1.22
CA TYR A 83 -6.53 15.71 0.21
C TYR A 83 -7.88 16.30 0.56
N ARG A 84 -8.40 17.24 -0.25
CA ARG A 84 -9.73 17.84 -0.02
C ARG A 84 -10.83 16.78 0.01
N GLU A 85 -10.77 15.82 -0.90
CA GLU A 85 -11.74 14.73 -0.96
C GLU A 85 -11.58 13.76 0.20
N LEU A 86 -10.38 13.23 0.41
CA LEU A 86 -10.13 12.22 1.45
C LEU A 86 -10.23 12.77 2.88
N ALA A 87 -9.98 14.06 3.10
CA ALA A 87 -10.04 14.70 4.41
C ALA A 87 -11.42 15.30 4.74
N THR A 88 -12.40 15.19 3.83
CA THR A 88 -13.78 15.61 4.11
C THR A 88 -14.31 14.86 5.34
N PRO A 89 -14.94 15.52 6.33
CA PRO A 89 -15.42 14.85 7.56
C PRO A 89 -16.39 13.69 7.30
N GLY A 90 -16.26 12.60 8.07
CA GLY A 90 -17.07 11.39 7.93
C GLY A 90 -16.75 10.57 6.67
N THR A 91 -15.57 10.76 6.06
CA THR A 91 -15.15 10.00 4.88
C THR A 91 -14.44 8.70 5.28
N CYS A 92 -14.87 7.59 4.70
CA CYS A 92 -14.11 6.35 4.66
C CYS A 92 -13.39 6.26 3.31
N GLY A 93 -12.06 6.39 3.28
CA GLY A 93 -11.27 6.15 2.07
C GLY A 93 -11.23 4.65 1.76
N VAL A 94 -11.61 4.24 0.55
CA VAL A 94 -11.74 2.83 0.15
C VAL A 94 -11.10 2.61 -1.22
N GLY A 95 -10.53 1.44 -1.44
CA GLY A 95 -10.08 1.00 -2.76
C GLY A 95 -9.91 -0.52 -2.82
N TYR A 96 -9.19 -0.97 -3.84
CA TYR A 96 -8.85 -2.38 -4.05
C TYR A 96 -7.36 -2.58 -3.81
N ASN A 97 -6.96 -3.26 -2.73
CA ASN A 97 -5.55 -3.32 -2.28
C ASN A 97 -4.95 -1.95 -1.88
N SER A 98 -5.80 -0.95 -1.66
CA SER A 98 -5.39 0.43 -1.43
C SER A 98 -4.59 0.63 -0.14
N ILE A 99 -4.90 -0.11 0.92
CA ILE A 99 -4.21 0.05 2.22
C ILE A 99 -2.72 -0.31 2.12
N ARG A 100 -2.37 -1.20 1.19
CA ARG A 100 -0.99 -1.67 1.00
C ARG A 100 -0.23 -0.90 -0.08
N PHE A 101 -0.92 -0.13 -0.92
CA PHE A 101 -0.29 0.58 -2.03
C PHE A 101 -0.76 2.04 -2.13
N ASP A 102 -1.99 2.32 -2.56
CA ASP A 102 -2.51 3.67 -2.81
C ASP A 102 -2.46 4.59 -1.59
N ASP A 103 -2.72 4.05 -0.41
CA ASP A 103 -2.60 4.78 0.84
C ASP A 103 -1.15 5.14 1.16
N GLU A 104 -0.19 4.29 0.78
CA GLU A 104 1.24 4.56 0.90
C GLU A 104 1.66 5.65 -0.09
N VAL A 105 1.14 5.60 -1.34
CA VAL A 105 1.33 6.66 -2.35
C VAL A 105 0.76 7.97 -1.81
N THR A 106 -0.45 7.96 -1.27
CA THR A 106 -1.10 9.12 -0.66
C THR A 106 -0.25 9.69 0.48
N ARG A 107 0.20 8.84 1.42
CA ARG A 107 1.02 9.27 2.56
C ARG A 107 2.33 9.91 2.14
N HIS A 108 3.08 9.28 1.25
CA HIS A 108 4.34 9.82 0.76
C HIS A 108 4.14 11.09 -0.05
N THR A 109 3.09 11.18 -0.86
CA THR A 109 2.77 12.40 -1.62
C THR A 109 2.35 13.54 -0.69
N LEU A 110 1.55 13.27 0.34
CA LEU A 110 1.21 14.25 1.39
C LEU A 110 2.46 14.73 2.13
N TYR A 111 3.32 13.80 2.54
CA TYR A 111 4.56 14.07 3.25
C TYR A 111 5.50 15.00 2.47
N ARG A 112 5.78 14.68 1.20
CA ARG A 112 6.63 15.52 0.32
C ARG A 112 6.05 16.90 0.04
N ASN A 113 4.73 17.07 0.21
CA ASN A 113 4.01 18.31 -0.02
C ASN A 113 3.51 18.95 1.28
N PHE A 114 4.18 18.65 2.40
CA PHE A 114 3.98 19.29 3.69
C PHE A 114 2.56 19.16 4.26
N TYR A 115 1.83 18.09 3.97
CA TYR A 115 0.61 17.74 4.68
C TYR A 115 0.91 16.71 5.78
N ASP A 116 0.06 16.65 6.81
CA ASP A 116 0.09 15.51 7.74
C ASP A 116 -0.32 14.23 6.98
N PRO A 117 0.53 13.20 6.90
CA PRO A 117 0.28 12.01 6.08
C PRO A 117 -0.89 11.15 6.58
N TYR A 118 -1.32 11.32 7.84
CA TYR A 118 -2.19 10.39 8.53
C TYR A 118 -3.53 11.00 8.95
N GLN A 119 -3.64 12.32 9.13
CA GLN A 119 -4.85 12.95 9.67
C GLN A 119 -6.11 12.63 8.88
N ARG A 120 -6.03 12.53 7.55
CA ARG A 120 -7.16 12.16 6.67
C ARG A 120 -7.74 10.78 7.00
N GLU A 121 -6.98 9.92 7.67
CA GLU A 121 -7.33 8.50 7.93
C GLU A 121 -8.15 8.30 9.22
N TRP A 122 -8.25 9.31 10.09
CA TRP A 122 -8.88 9.16 11.41
C TRP A 122 -9.54 10.43 11.96
N LYS A 123 -9.08 11.62 11.57
CA LYS A 123 -9.59 12.89 12.11
C LYS A 123 -11.01 13.14 11.61
N ASN A 124 -11.82 13.83 12.39
CA ASN A 124 -13.20 14.22 12.04
C ASN A 124 -14.13 13.03 11.69
N GLY A 125 -13.92 11.88 12.33
CA GLY A 125 -14.71 10.67 12.06
C GLY A 125 -14.31 9.94 10.78
N ASN A 126 -13.19 10.32 10.14
CA ASN A 126 -12.71 9.62 8.96
C ASN A 126 -12.18 8.23 9.31
N SER A 127 -12.13 7.37 8.30
CA SER A 127 -11.62 6.01 8.41
C SER A 127 -11.06 5.53 7.08
N ARG A 128 -10.54 4.30 7.06
CA ARG A 128 -10.10 3.63 5.83
C ARG A 128 -10.63 2.22 5.75
N TRP A 129 -10.70 1.70 4.53
CA TRP A 129 -11.12 0.33 4.24
C TRP A 129 -10.51 -0.16 2.91
N ASP A 130 -10.52 -1.46 2.70
CA ASP A 130 -10.02 -2.14 1.51
C ASP A 130 -10.90 -3.37 1.26
N ILE A 131 -11.42 -3.50 0.04
CA ILE A 131 -12.37 -4.58 -0.26
C ILE A 131 -11.71 -5.90 -0.62
N LEU A 132 -10.39 -5.94 -0.86
CA LEU A 132 -9.70 -7.16 -1.31
C LEU A 132 -9.84 -8.29 -0.28
N ASP A 133 -9.59 -8.00 1.00
CA ASP A 133 -9.74 -9.02 2.06
C ASP A 133 -11.22 -9.32 2.37
N MET A 134 -12.15 -8.39 2.07
CA MET A 134 -13.59 -8.70 2.09
C MET A 134 -13.94 -9.74 1.03
N LEU A 135 -13.43 -9.59 -0.19
CA LEU A 135 -13.67 -10.55 -1.28
C LEU A 135 -13.09 -11.93 -0.95
N ARG A 136 -11.87 -11.97 -0.38
CA ARG A 136 -11.26 -13.22 0.13
C ARG A 136 -12.12 -13.87 1.20
N LEU A 137 -12.61 -13.11 2.19
CA LEU A 137 -13.52 -13.61 3.22
C LEU A 137 -14.82 -14.14 2.62
N THR A 138 -15.39 -13.41 1.66
CA THR A 138 -16.64 -13.78 0.99
C THR A 138 -16.46 -15.12 0.28
N ARG A 139 -15.41 -15.27 -0.53
CA ARG A 139 -15.11 -16.54 -1.20
C ARG A 139 -14.86 -17.69 -0.22
N ALA A 140 -14.14 -17.43 0.87
CA ALA A 140 -13.81 -18.43 1.88
C ALA A 140 -15.07 -18.95 2.62
N LEU A 141 -15.90 -18.02 3.12
CA LEU A 141 -16.98 -18.35 4.04
C LEU A 141 -18.36 -18.42 3.36
N ARG A 142 -18.66 -17.52 2.42
CA ARG A 142 -19.99 -17.32 1.84
C ARG A 142 -19.90 -17.05 0.33
N PRO A 143 -19.39 -18.01 -0.48
CA PRO A 143 -19.13 -17.79 -1.90
C PRO A 143 -20.40 -17.67 -2.75
N ASP A 144 -21.53 -18.17 -2.24
CA ASP A 144 -22.77 -18.34 -3.01
C ASP A 144 -23.26 -17.00 -3.59
N GLY A 145 -23.62 -17.01 -4.87
CA GLY A 145 -24.19 -15.88 -5.59
C GLY A 145 -23.18 -14.94 -6.25
N ILE A 146 -21.89 -15.25 -6.17
CA ILE A 146 -20.78 -14.57 -6.85
C ILE A 146 -20.00 -15.61 -7.66
N GLU A 147 -19.67 -15.29 -8.91
CA GLU A 147 -18.83 -16.12 -9.75
C GLU A 147 -17.35 -15.84 -9.43
N TRP A 148 -16.58 -16.88 -9.10
CA TRP A 148 -15.20 -16.74 -8.65
C TRP A 148 -14.22 -17.23 -9.71
N ALA A 149 -13.34 -16.34 -10.17
CA ALA A 149 -12.31 -16.68 -11.14
C ALA A 149 -11.13 -17.43 -10.50
N ASP A 150 -10.54 -18.36 -11.26
CA ASP A 150 -9.36 -19.12 -10.90
C ASP A 150 -8.26 -18.97 -11.95
N HIS A 151 -7.01 -18.99 -11.48
CA HIS A 151 -5.85 -19.18 -12.32
C HIS A 151 -5.66 -20.66 -12.61
N GLU A 152 -5.18 -20.99 -13.80
CA GLU A 152 -4.72 -22.35 -14.09
C GLU A 152 -3.44 -22.68 -13.30
N PRO A 153 -3.36 -23.84 -12.60
CA PRO A 153 -4.39 -24.86 -12.39
C PRO A 153 -5.15 -24.65 -11.04
N GLY A 154 -6.37 -24.11 -11.09
CA GLY A 154 -7.31 -24.00 -9.95
C GLY A 154 -6.95 -23.07 -8.79
N ARG A 155 -5.92 -22.21 -8.90
CA ARG A 155 -5.53 -21.28 -7.81
C ARG A 155 -6.50 -20.08 -7.77
N PRO A 156 -7.04 -19.69 -6.61
CA PRO A 156 -7.92 -18.54 -6.50
C PRO A 156 -7.36 -17.26 -7.12
N SER A 157 -8.14 -16.62 -7.99
CA SER A 157 -7.82 -15.30 -8.54
C SER A 157 -8.61 -14.21 -7.83
N PHE A 158 -7.89 -13.18 -7.40
CA PHE A 158 -8.44 -11.93 -6.85
C PHE A 158 -7.86 -10.74 -7.63
N LYS A 159 -7.66 -10.92 -8.93
CA LYS A 159 -7.44 -9.82 -9.85
C LYS A 159 -8.77 -9.16 -10.14
N LEU A 160 -8.83 -7.82 -10.07
CA LEU A 160 -10.09 -7.11 -10.24
C LEU A 160 -10.65 -7.33 -11.65
N GLU A 161 -9.79 -7.35 -12.66
CA GLU A 161 -10.14 -7.66 -14.06
C GLU A 161 -10.76 -9.06 -14.22
N HIS A 162 -10.24 -10.06 -13.51
CA HIS A 162 -10.79 -11.42 -13.56
C HIS A 162 -12.15 -11.54 -12.87
N LEU A 163 -12.31 -10.91 -11.69
CA LEU A 163 -13.55 -10.97 -10.93
C LEU A 163 -14.68 -10.18 -11.58
N SER A 164 -14.38 -8.99 -12.09
CA SER A 164 -15.35 -8.15 -12.81
C SER A 164 -15.87 -8.87 -14.06
N LEU A 165 -14.96 -9.41 -14.87
CA LEU A 165 -15.31 -10.21 -16.06
C LEU A 165 -16.20 -11.41 -15.70
N ALA A 166 -15.82 -12.20 -14.69
CA ALA A 166 -16.57 -13.37 -14.27
C ALA A 166 -18.01 -13.05 -13.81
N ASN A 167 -18.26 -11.82 -13.34
CA ASN A 167 -19.56 -11.38 -12.85
C ASN A 167 -20.30 -10.44 -13.81
N GLY A 168 -19.83 -10.28 -15.05
CA GLY A 168 -20.47 -9.41 -16.05
C GLY A 168 -20.44 -7.92 -15.68
N ILE A 169 -19.46 -7.50 -14.89
CA ILE A 169 -19.25 -6.10 -14.53
C ILE A 169 -18.38 -5.46 -15.61
N ALA A 170 -18.83 -4.33 -16.14
CA ALA A 170 -18.08 -3.57 -17.13
C ALA A 170 -16.73 -3.11 -16.55
N HIS A 171 -15.67 -3.35 -17.31
CA HIS A 171 -14.30 -2.99 -17.00
C HIS A 171 -13.63 -2.69 -18.34
N GLU A 172 -13.88 -1.49 -18.88
CA GLU A 172 -13.61 -1.15 -20.28
C GLU A 172 -12.10 -1.14 -20.59
N ASP A 173 -11.36 -0.25 -19.93
CA ASP A 173 -9.90 -0.25 -19.90
C ASP A 173 -9.45 -0.69 -18.50
N ALA A 174 -8.96 -1.92 -18.38
CA ALA A 174 -8.20 -2.31 -17.20
C ALA A 174 -6.91 -1.48 -17.19
N HIS A 175 -6.55 -0.89 -16.06
CA HIS A 175 -5.43 0.08 -15.92
C HIS A 175 -5.75 1.53 -16.35
N ASP A 176 -7.03 1.92 -16.33
CA ASP A 176 -7.44 3.31 -16.12
C ASP A 176 -8.03 3.44 -14.71
N ALA A 177 -7.52 4.38 -13.93
CA ALA A 177 -7.90 4.51 -12.52
C ALA A 177 -9.42 4.68 -12.30
N LEU A 178 -10.16 5.33 -13.23
CA LEU A 178 -11.61 5.51 -13.06
C LEU A 178 -12.38 4.21 -13.34
N SER A 179 -11.93 3.45 -14.33
CA SER A 179 -12.42 2.11 -14.64
C SER A 179 -12.27 1.18 -13.43
N ASP A 180 -11.08 1.17 -12.81
CA ASP A 180 -10.80 0.37 -11.61
C ASP A 180 -11.61 0.84 -10.39
N VAL A 181 -11.79 2.15 -10.17
CA VAL A 181 -12.71 2.69 -9.15
C VAL A 181 -14.15 2.19 -9.38
N SER A 182 -14.62 2.23 -10.62
CA SER A 182 -15.98 1.84 -10.97
C SER A 182 -16.20 0.33 -10.77
N ALA A 183 -15.25 -0.50 -11.21
CA ALA A 183 -15.26 -1.94 -11.01
C ALA A 183 -15.19 -2.30 -9.51
N THR A 184 -14.39 -1.56 -8.72
CA THR A 184 -14.31 -1.72 -7.26
C THR A 184 -15.66 -1.45 -6.60
N ILE A 185 -16.34 -0.35 -6.94
CA ILE A 185 -17.68 -0.03 -6.43
C ILE A 185 -18.69 -1.11 -6.83
N ALA A 186 -18.65 -1.58 -8.08
CA ALA A 186 -19.55 -2.62 -8.57
C ALA A 186 -19.35 -3.96 -7.84
N MET A 187 -18.10 -4.36 -7.58
CA MET A 187 -17.79 -5.54 -6.76
C MET A 187 -18.28 -5.39 -5.32
N ALA A 188 -18.10 -4.21 -4.71
CA ALA A 188 -18.63 -3.93 -3.38
C ALA A 188 -20.17 -4.01 -3.34
N LYS A 189 -20.86 -3.46 -4.36
CA LYS A 189 -22.33 -3.59 -4.52
C LYS A 189 -22.77 -5.04 -4.66
N LEU A 190 -22.04 -5.83 -5.44
CA LEU A 190 -22.33 -7.25 -5.63
C LEU A 190 -22.27 -8.00 -4.30
N VAL A 191 -21.21 -7.79 -3.51
CA VAL A 191 -21.09 -8.38 -2.16
C VAL A 191 -22.19 -7.87 -1.23
N LYS A 192 -22.48 -6.56 -1.22
CA LYS A 192 -23.55 -5.97 -0.40
C LYS A 192 -24.92 -6.59 -0.73
N HIS A 193 -25.20 -6.85 -2.01
CA HIS A 193 -26.46 -7.45 -2.44
C HIS A 193 -26.54 -8.97 -2.15
N LYS A 194 -25.48 -9.72 -2.45
CA LYS A 194 -25.49 -11.19 -2.33
C LYS A 194 -25.22 -11.67 -0.90
N GLN A 195 -24.41 -10.93 -0.14
CA GLN A 195 -23.97 -11.28 1.20
C GLN A 195 -24.04 -10.06 2.15
N PRO A 196 -25.22 -9.43 2.34
CA PRO A 196 -25.37 -8.17 3.09
C PRO A 196 -24.83 -8.23 4.52
N ARG A 197 -25.12 -9.32 5.24
CA ARG A 197 -24.63 -9.51 6.62
C ARG A 197 -23.11 -9.59 6.72
N LEU A 198 -22.45 -10.14 5.69
CA LEU A 198 -20.98 -10.21 5.64
C LEU A 198 -20.40 -8.83 5.35
N PHE A 199 -20.97 -8.12 4.37
CA PHE A 199 -20.59 -6.75 4.06
C PHE A 199 -20.68 -5.85 5.30
N ASP A 200 -21.84 -5.85 5.96
CA ASP A 200 -22.08 -5.06 7.18
C ASP A 200 -21.12 -5.44 8.31
N TYR A 201 -20.84 -6.74 8.46
CA TYR A 201 -19.86 -7.21 9.44
C TYR A 201 -18.48 -6.63 9.18
N VAL A 202 -17.95 -6.79 7.96
CA VAL A 202 -16.59 -6.35 7.61
C VAL A 202 -16.46 -4.84 7.73
N VAL A 203 -17.43 -4.09 7.21
CA VAL A 203 -17.47 -2.63 7.36
C VAL A 203 -17.40 -2.28 8.84
N ASN A 204 -18.28 -2.81 9.68
CA ASN A 204 -18.32 -2.42 11.09
C ASN A 204 -17.12 -2.89 11.93
N HIS A 205 -16.38 -3.91 11.49
CA HIS A 205 -15.23 -4.46 12.23
C HIS A 205 -13.86 -3.97 11.75
N ARG A 206 -13.82 -3.00 10.82
CA ARG A 206 -12.56 -2.46 10.27
C ARG A 206 -11.74 -1.59 11.24
N SER A 207 -12.34 -1.15 12.35
CA SER A 207 -11.68 -0.22 13.27
C SER A 207 -10.64 -0.92 14.14
N LYS A 208 -9.53 -0.22 14.41
CA LYS A 208 -8.44 -0.70 15.28
C LYS A 208 -8.95 -1.18 16.64
N GLN A 209 -9.90 -0.47 17.23
CA GLN A 209 -10.41 -0.80 18.57
C GLN A 209 -11.11 -2.16 18.59
N ILE A 210 -11.99 -2.41 17.62
CA ILE A 210 -12.73 -3.67 17.51
C ILE A 210 -11.79 -4.84 17.25
N VAL A 211 -10.80 -4.66 16.36
CA VAL A 211 -9.79 -5.69 16.08
C VAL A 211 -8.97 -6.02 17.34
N LEU A 212 -8.56 -5.01 18.13
CA LEU A 212 -7.81 -5.23 19.37
C LEU A 212 -8.62 -6.00 20.42
N GLU A 213 -9.94 -5.81 20.47
CA GLU A 213 -10.82 -6.58 21.36
C GLU A 213 -10.89 -8.05 20.97
N MET A 214 -10.89 -8.35 19.66
CA MET A 214 -10.83 -9.72 19.16
C MET A 214 -9.46 -10.38 19.38
N LEU A 215 -8.38 -9.62 19.22
CA LEU A 215 -7.00 -10.08 19.40
C LEU A 215 -6.51 -9.88 20.84
N ASN A 216 -7.37 -10.23 21.81
CA ASN A 216 -7.08 -10.02 23.22
C ASN A 216 -5.96 -10.95 23.72
N LEU A 217 -4.81 -10.38 24.07
CA LEU A 217 -3.62 -11.12 24.50
C LEU A 217 -3.71 -11.78 25.88
N ASN A 218 -4.70 -11.40 26.71
CA ASN A 218 -4.93 -12.04 28.01
C ASN A 218 -5.78 -13.30 27.84
N GLN A 219 -6.82 -13.24 27.00
CA GLN A 219 -7.71 -14.38 26.75
C GLN A 219 -7.14 -15.34 25.70
N ARG A 220 -6.32 -14.83 24.77
CA ARG A 220 -5.72 -15.55 23.64
C ARG A 220 -6.71 -16.47 22.90
N LYS A 221 -7.94 -16.01 22.71
CA LYS A 221 -8.99 -16.77 22.02
C LYS A 221 -8.62 -16.94 20.54
N PRO A 222 -8.94 -18.09 19.91
CA PRO A 222 -8.76 -18.26 18.49
C PRO A 222 -9.71 -17.36 17.73
N PHE A 223 -9.25 -16.88 16.58
CA PHE A 223 -10.02 -16.09 15.64
C PHE A 223 -9.73 -16.58 14.23
N PHE A 224 -10.64 -16.38 13.28
CA PHE A 224 -10.36 -16.64 11.87
C PHE A 224 -9.87 -15.36 11.21
N HIS A 225 -8.77 -15.47 10.47
CA HIS A 225 -8.13 -14.34 9.80
C HIS A 225 -8.03 -14.60 8.30
N ILE A 226 -8.26 -13.56 7.51
CA ILE A 226 -8.01 -13.53 6.07
C ILE A 226 -6.88 -12.54 5.81
N SER A 227 -5.87 -12.96 5.05
CA SER A 227 -4.77 -12.09 4.60
C SER A 227 -4.10 -12.67 3.36
N GLY A 228 -3.73 -11.81 2.41
CA GLY A 228 -2.94 -12.20 1.24
C GLY A 228 -1.57 -12.83 1.54
N THR A 229 -1.09 -12.77 2.80
CA THR A 229 0.14 -13.44 3.25
C THR A 229 -0.07 -14.89 3.66
N LEU A 230 -1.33 -15.34 3.79
CA LEU A 230 -1.68 -16.70 4.16
C LEU A 230 -1.75 -17.60 2.91
N SER A 231 -1.76 -18.91 3.14
CA SER A 231 -1.75 -19.91 2.06
C SER A 231 -2.96 -19.77 1.13
N ASN A 232 -2.71 -19.73 -0.18
CA ASN A 232 -3.76 -19.76 -1.19
C ASN A 232 -4.56 -21.07 -1.19
N LYS A 233 -3.98 -22.19 -0.71
CA LYS A 233 -4.65 -23.49 -0.59
C LYS A 233 -5.85 -23.43 0.36
N SER A 234 -5.72 -22.62 1.41
CA SER A 234 -6.77 -22.37 2.40
C SER A 234 -7.56 -21.10 2.09
N MET A 235 -7.62 -20.71 0.81
CA MET A 235 -8.31 -19.48 0.37
C MET A 235 -7.85 -18.23 1.13
N TYR A 236 -6.55 -18.16 1.48
CA TYR A 236 -5.97 -17.07 2.27
C TYR A 236 -6.52 -16.95 3.70
N GLY A 237 -7.13 -18.01 4.23
CA GLY A 237 -7.72 -18.08 5.56
C GLY A 237 -6.97 -18.99 6.51
N ALA A 238 -6.93 -18.63 7.80
CA ALA A 238 -6.37 -19.45 8.86
C ALA A 238 -7.07 -19.21 10.20
N ILE A 239 -7.12 -20.23 11.06
CA ILE A 239 -7.51 -20.07 12.46
C ILE A 239 -6.25 -19.67 13.23
N MET A 240 -6.26 -18.46 13.79
CA MET A 240 -5.10 -17.82 14.39
C MET A 240 -5.29 -17.66 15.90
N MET A 241 -4.18 -17.58 16.64
CA MET A 241 -4.13 -17.24 18.06
C MET A 241 -3.21 -16.04 18.28
N PRO A 242 -3.61 -15.00 19.03
CA PRO A 242 -2.73 -13.88 19.33
C PRO A 242 -1.76 -14.25 20.46
N LEU A 243 -0.47 -13.98 20.27
CA LEU A 243 0.59 -14.41 21.19
C LEU A 243 1.24 -13.26 21.96
N ALA A 244 1.64 -12.20 21.26
CA ALA A 244 2.34 -11.06 21.85
C ALA A 244 2.12 -9.77 21.04
N ARG A 245 2.33 -8.60 21.67
CA ARG A 245 2.50 -7.34 20.93
C ARG A 245 3.89 -7.33 20.30
N HIS A 246 4.00 -6.74 19.11
CA HIS A 246 5.32 -6.48 18.51
C HIS A 246 6.12 -5.49 19.38
N PRO A 247 7.45 -5.68 19.55
CA PRO A 247 8.25 -4.86 20.47
C PRO A 247 8.33 -3.37 20.12
N THR A 248 8.39 -3.02 18.83
CA THR A 248 8.50 -1.64 18.35
C THR A 248 7.20 -1.09 17.71
N ASN A 249 6.54 -1.88 16.87
CA ASN A 249 5.26 -1.50 16.24
C ASN A 249 4.05 -1.75 17.16
N THR A 250 3.55 -0.69 17.81
CA THR A 250 2.38 -0.77 18.72
C THR A 250 1.06 -1.14 18.04
N ASN A 251 0.99 -1.07 16.71
CA ASN A 251 -0.16 -1.49 15.91
C ASN A 251 -0.03 -2.93 15.39
N SER A 252 0.98 -3.69 15.79
CA SER A 252 1.18 -5.07 15.35
C SER A 252 1.01 -6.06 16.50
N ILE A 253 0.20 -7.10 16.24
CA ILE A 253 0.03 -8.25 17.12
C ILE A 253 0.61 -9.48 16.41
N ILE A 254 1.58 -10.12 17.06
CA ILE A 254 2.18 -11.37 16.58
C ILE A 254 1.20 -12.49 16.89
N CYS A 255 0.78 -13.20 15.84
CA CYS A 255 -0.17 -14.30 15.90
C CYS A 255 0.45 -15.56 15.29
N ILE A 256 -0.05 -16.74 15.70
CA ILE A 256 0.32 -18.02 15.12
C ILE A 256 -0.87 -18.64 14.39
N ASP A 257 -0.61 -19.25 13.23
CA ASP A 257 -1.54 -20.14 12.54
C ASP A 257 -1.61 -21.47 13.30
N LEU A 258 -2.79 -21.77 13.86
CA LEU A 258 -3.04 -22.95 14.68
C LEU A 258 -3.03 -24.25 13.88
N SER A 259 -2.92 -24.20 12.55
CA SER A 259 -2.61 -25.38 11.74
C SER A 259 -1.14 -25.80 11.82
N SER A 260 -0.28 -25.02 12.47
CA SER A 260 1.14 -25.34 12.66
C SER A 260 1.35 -26.27 13.85
N ASP A 261 2.36 -27.12 13.79
CA ASP A 261 2.77 -27.94 14.93
C ASP A 261 3.20 -27.04 16.12
N PRO A 262 2.51 -27.13 17.28
CA PRO A 262 2.80 -26.29 18.43
C PRO A 262 4.19 -26.55 19.02
N GLU A 263 4.73 -27.76 18.85
CA GLU A 263 6.03 -28.13 19.42
C GLU A 263 7.18 -27.34 18.79
N SER A 264 7.03 -26.89 17.54
CA SER A 264 8.00 -26.02 16.88
C SER A 264 8.16 -24.70 17.64
N LEU A 265 7.05 -24.02 17.99
CA LEU A 265 7.12 -22.76 18.75
C LEU A 265 7.55 -22.99 20.22
N ILE A 266 7.17 -24.12 20.83
CA ILE A 266 7.51 -24.44 22.22
C ILE A 266 9.01 -24.71 22.37
N ASN A 267 9.58 -25.55 21.51
CA ASN A 267 10.93 -26.09 21.69
C ASN A 267 12.03 -25.25 21.03
N MET A 268 11.73 -24.56 19.92
CA MET A 268 12.76 -23.75 19.24
C MET A 268 13.17 -22.51 20.05
N THR A 269 14.44 -22.15 19.92
CA THR A 269 15.04 -20.90 20.40
C THR A 269 14.62 -19.71 19.55
N SER A 270 14.77 -18.48 20.06
CA SER A 270 14.45 -17.28 19.28
C SER A 270 15.26 -17.15 17.99
N ASP A 271 16.50 -17.65 17.98
CA ASP A 271 17.39 -17.55 16.81
C ASP A 271 17.01 -18.56 15.73
N GLU A 272 16.60 -19.78 16.12
CA GLU A 272 16.05 -20.78 15.19
C GLU A 272 14.74 -20.30 14.55
N ILE A 273 13.83 -19.76 15.37
CA ILE A 273 12.57 -19.16 14.88
C ILE A 273 12.89 -18.02 13.91
N ARG A 274 13.81 -17.12 14.27
CA ARG A 274 14.23 -16.03 13.39
C ARG A 274 14.74 -16.59 12.07
N LYS A 275 15.69 -17.54 12.09
CA LYS A 275 16.22 -18.15 10.86
C LYS A 275 15.12 -18.71 9.96
N GLN A 276 14.12 -19.41 10.52
CA GLN A 276 13.01 -19.94 9.73
C GLN A 276 12.12 -18.85 9.12
N LEU A 277 11.73 -17.84 9.89
CA LEU A 277 10.81 -16.79 9.42
C LEU A 277 11.38 -16.01 8.22
N PHE A 278 12.70 -15.84 8.16
CA PHE A 278 13.38 -15.06 7.11
C PHE A 278 14.07 -15.91 6.05
N THR A 279 13.93 -17.24 6.12
CA THR A 279 14.35 -18.13 5.03
C THR A 279 13.19 -18.29 4.04
N PRO A 280 13.37 -17.90 2.76
CA PRO A 280 12.37 -18.15 1.72
C PRO A 280 11.97 -19.62 1.68
N ASP A 281 10.69 -19.92 1.46
CA ASP A 281 10.16 -21.29 1.48
C ASP A 281 11.01 -22.25 0.63
N ARG A 282 11.37 -21.85 -0.58
CA ARG A 282 12.19 -22.66 -1.52
C ARG A 282 13.57 -23.08 -1.00
N LEU A 283 14.05 -22.46 0.08
CA LEU A 283 15.36 -22.72 0.68
C LEU A 283 15.27 -23.50 2.00
N LEU A 284 14.06 -23.84 2.46
CA LEU A 284 13.88 -24.67 3.65
C LEU A 284 14.06 -26.15 3.31
N GLU A 285 14.87 -26.85 4.11
CA GLU A 285 15.17 -28.28 3.94
C GLU A 285 13.98 -29.17 4.35
N ASP A 286 13.17 -28.73 5.32
CA ASP A 286 11.96 -29.41 5.77
C ASP A 286 10.80 -28.42 5.93
N HIS A 287 9.83 -28.49 5.01
CA HIS A 287 8.65 -27.63 5.03
C HIS A 287 7.67 -27.94 6.16
N ASN A 288 7.75 -29.13 6.78
CA ASN A 288 6.82 -29.55 7.84
C ASN A 288 7.16 -28.93 9.20
N GLN A 289 8.35 -28.35 9.38
CA GLN A 289 8.79 -27.72 10.63
C GLN A 289 8.64 -26.19 10.64
N ARG A 290 8.06 -25.59 9.58
CA ARG A 290 7.97 -24.14 9.46
C ARG A 290 6.93 -23.58 10.43
N ILE A 291 7.38 -22.80 11.41
CA ILE A 291 6.49 -22.02 12.26
C ILE A 291 5.86 -20.90 11.43
N ARG A 292 4.53 -20.83 11.45
CA ARG A 292 3.78 -19.78 10.77
C ARG A 292 3.36 -18.69 11.75
N LEU A 293 4.30 -17.79 12.05
CA LEU A 293 3.99 -16.54 12.73
C LEU A 293 3.61 -15.49 11.70
N THR A 294 2.60 -14.68 12.01
CA THR A 294 2.14 -13.58 11.17
C THR A 294 1.84 -12.37 12.06
N GLU A 295 2.26 -11.20 11.61
CA GLU A 295 1.90 -9.93 12.21
C GLU A 295 0.53 -9.47 11.69
N VAL A 296 -0.43 -9.31 12.60
CA VAL A 296 -1.71 -8.67 12.29
C VAL A 296 -1.62 -7.20 12.63
N HIS A 297 -1.57 -6.36 11.61
CA HIS A 297 -1.53 -4.90 11.75
C HIS A 297 -2.93 -4.33 11.97
N VAL A 298 -3.26 -3.99 13.22
CA VAL A 298 -4.63 -3.59 13.62
C VAL A 298 -5.09 -2.25 13.02
N ASN A 299 -4.18 -1.44 12.49
CA ASN A 299 -4.49 -0.17 11.81
C ASN A 299 -4.61 -0.30 10.28
N LYS A 300 -4.52 -1.51 9.74
CA LYS A 300 -4.64 -1.81 8.30
C LYS A 300 -5.95 -2.53 7.97
N ALA A 301 -7.02 -2.23 8.71
CA ALA A 301 -8.36 -2.82 8.58
C ALA A 301 -8.34 -4.35 8.36
N PRO A 302 -7.61 -5.14 9.18
CA PRO A 302 -7.47 -6.57 8.95
C PRO A 302 -8.83 -7.26 9.10
N VAL A 303 -9.12 -8.20 8.20
CA VAL A 303 -10.35 -8.97 8.27
C VAL A 303 -10.19 -10.11 9.28
N VAL A 304 -10.89 -9.97 10.40
CA VAL A 304 -10.92 -10.94 11.50
C VAL A 304 -12.37 -11.30 11.84
N THR A 305 -12.62 -12.58 12.09
CA THR A 305 -13.95 -13.09 12.46
C THR A 305 -13.83 -14.13 13.59
N THR A 306 -14.94 -14.58 14.16
CA THR A 306 -14.90 -15.75 15.05
C THR A 306 -14.64 -17.03 14.24
N TYR A 307 -13.73 -17.88 14.72
CA TYR A 307 -13.43 -19.15 14.06
C TYR A 307 -14.63 -20.11 14.06
N LYS A 308 -15.62 -19.89 14.94
CA LYS A 308 -16.87 -20.67 15.01
C LYS A 308 -17.74 -20.57 13.75
N LEU A 309 -17.45 -19.64 12.84
CA LEU A 309 -18.12 -19.57 11.55
C LEU A 309 -17.69 -20.70 10.59
N ILE A 310 -16.62 -21.43 10.91
CA ILE A 310 -16.09 -22.55 10.14
C ILE A 310 -16.84 -23.82 10.55
N ASP A 311 -17.91 -24.12 9.84
CA ASP A 311 -18.57 -25.44 9.91
C ASP A 311 -17.77 -26.49 9.11
N SER A 312 -18.24 -27.73 9.10
CA SER A 312 -17.57 -28.83 8.38
C SER A 312 -17.41 -28.54 6.88
N LYS A 313 -18.43 -27.98 6.23
CA LYS A 313 -18.38 -27.65 4.79
C LYS A 313 -17.33 -26.57 4.49
N ILE A 314 -17.21 -25.57 5.36
CA ILE A 314 -16.20 -24.52 5.23
C ILE A 314 -14.82 -25.07 5.56
N ALA A 315 -14.69 -25.90 6.62
CA ALA A 315 -13.44 -26.56 6.98
C ALA A 315 -12.87 -27.37 5.80
N ASP A 316 -13.71 -28.17 5.14
CA ASP A 316 -13.34 -28.96 3.97
C ASP A 316 -12.88 -28.05 2.81
N ARG A 317 -13.62 -26.96 2.54
CA ARG A 317 -13.25 -25.98 1.50
C ARG A 317 -11.91 -25.32 1.77
N LEU A 318 -11.65 -24.94 3.02
CA LEU A 318 -10.41 -24.27 3.44
C LEU A 318 -9.26 -25.26 3.69
N GLN A 319 -9.53 -26.57 3.67
CA GLN A 319 -8.58 -27.61 4.05
C GLN A 319 -8.01 -27.37 5.46
N ILE A 320 -8.88 -26.98 6.40
CA ILE A 320 -8.52 -26.71 7.80
C ILE A 320 -9.10 -27.78 8.69
N ASP A 321 -8.26 -28.47 9.46
CA ASP A 321 -8.70 -29.32 10.57
C ASP A 321 -8.96 -28.45 11.80
N VAL A 322 -10.23 -28.13 12.04
CA VAL A 322 -10.66 -27.31 13.17
C VAL A 322 -10.31 -27.96 14.51
N LYS A 323 -10.44 -29.30 14.61
CA LYS A 323 -10.18 -30.01 15.85
C LYS A 323 -8.70 -29.97 16.20
N TYR A 324 -7.83 -30.19 15.20
CA TYR A 324 -6.39 -30.03 15.36
C TYR A 324 -6.01 -28.60 15.80
N CYS A 325 -6.63 -27.57 15.21
CA CYS A 325 -6.40 -26.18 15.63
C CYS A 325 -6.81 -25.92 17.08
N GLU A 326 -7.94 -26.48 17.54
CA GLU A 326 -8.39 -26.37 18.93
C GLU A 326 -7.47 -27.10 19.91
N ASP A 327 -6.96 -28.27 19.54
CA ASP A 327 -6.01 -29.03 20.36
C ASP A 327 -4.67 -28.27 20.47
N ASN A 328 -4.20 -27.69 19.37
CA ASN A 328 -3.00 -26.82 19.35
C ASN A 328 -3.20 -25.55 20.19
N TRP A 329 -4.38 -24.95 20.14
CA TRP A 329 -4.72 -23.79 20.98
C TRP A 329 -4.62 -24.13 22.47
N ASN A 330 -5.21 -25.26 22.89
CA ASN A 330 -5.15 -25.73 24.27
C ASN A 330 -3.70 -26.00 24.72
N ARG A 331 -2.88 -26.56 23.82
CA ARG A 331 -1.46 -26.81 24.08
C ARG A 331 -0.67 -25.50 24.26
N LEU A 332 -0.79 -24.57 23.32
CA LEU A 332 -0.05 -23.30 23.32
C LEU A 332 -0.45 -22.37 24.47
N ASN A 333 -1.70 -22.43 24.93
CA ASN A 333 -2.18 -21.66 26.09
C ASN A 333 -1.44 -21.97 27.39
N GLN A 334 -0.74 -23.11 27.48
CA GLN A 334 0.02 -23.49 28.67
C GLN A 334 1.36 -22.75 28.79
N TYR A 335 1.76 -21.97 27.77
CA TYR A 335 3.07 -21.35 27.67
C TYR A 335 2.99 -19.82 27.52
N ASP A 336 4.02 -19.14 28.03
CA ASP A 336 4.23 -17.72 27.76
C ASP A 336 5.34 -17.50 26.73
N PHE A 337 4.97 -16.85 25.62
CA PHE A 337 5.87 -16.58 24.50
C PHE A 337 6.34 -15.12 24.45
N ASN A 338 5.92 -14.25 25.38
CA ASN A 338 6.24 -12.81 25.33
C ASN A 338 7.74 -12.54 25.23
N ALA A 339 8.56 -13.11 26.12
CA ALA A 339 10.01 -12.92 26.11
C ALA A 339 10.66 -13.51 24.84
N LYS A 340 10.22 -14.72 24.43
CA LYS A 340 10.74 -15.40 23.23
C LYS A 340 10.45 -14.59 21.97
N LEU A 341 9.20 -14.17 21.76
CA LEU A 341 8.80 -13.39 20.60
C LEU A 341 9.39 -11.97 20.62
N LYS A 342 9.54 -11.35 21.79
CA LYS A 342 10.29 -10.10 21.91
C LYS A 342 11.72 -10.28 21.37
N ALA A 343 12.40 -11.36 21.74
CA ALA A 343 13.74 -11.64 21.23
C ALA A 343 13.74 -11.91 19.71
N VAL A 344 12.80 -12.70 19.18
CA VAL A 344 12.66 -12.98 17.72
C VAL A 344 12.54 -11.69 16.91
N TYR A 345 11.68 -10.77 17.35
CA TYR A 345 11.33 -9.54 16.63
C TYR A 345 12.16 -8.30 17.03
N SER A 346 13.13 -8.45 17.93
CA SER A 346 14.09 -7.39 18.27
C SER A 346 15.37 -7.54 17.43
N GLY A 347 16.05 -6.41 17.16
CA GLY A 347 17.37 -6.41 16.52
C GLY A 347 17.36 -6.29 14.99
N TRP A 348 16.30 -5.75 14.41
CA TRP A 348 16.25 -5.43 12.98
C TRP A 348 16.93 -4.09 12.71
N GLU A 349 18.06 -4.14 12.01
CA GLU A 349 18.64 -2.97 11.36
C GLU A 349 18.14 -2.94 9.92
N PHE A 350 17.32 -1.95 9.60
CA PHE A 350 16.98 -1.67 8.22
C PHE A 350 18.10 -0.83 7.61
N PRO A 351 18.43 -1.05 6.33
CA PRO A 351 19.36 -0.15 5.63
C PRO A 351 18.87 1.28 5.76
N GLU A 352 19.77 2.18 6.17
CA GLU A 352 19.47 3.59 6.31
C GLU A 352 18.97 4.14 4.96
N LYS A 353 17.90 4.95 5.02
CA LYS A 353 17.39 5.64 3.85
C LYS A 353 18.10 6.98 3.77
N THR A 354 18.85 7.20 2.70
CA THR A 354 19.63 8.42 2.51
C THR A 354 18.74 9.65 2.25
N GLU A 355 17.64 9.48 1.52
CA GLU A 355 16.79 10.59 1.06
C GLU A 355 15.62 10.85 2.00
N ALA A 356 15.43 12.10 2.44
CA ALA A 356 14.31 12.51 3.29
C ALA A 356 12.93 12.04 2.81
N GLU A 357 12.69 11.99 1.50
CA GLU A 357 11.43 11.53 0.91
C GLU A 357 11.08 10.07 1.25
N GLN A 358 12.10 9.25 1.51
CA GLN A 358 11.96 7.83 1.88
C GLN A 358 11.88 7.62 3.40
N ARG A 359 12.12 8.68 4.20
CA ARG A 359 12.21 8.63 5.67
C ARG A 359 10.89 8.91 6.40
N LEU A 360 9.75 8.81 5.72
CA LEU A 360 8.41 9.03 6.32
C LEU A 360 8.21 8.24 7.63
N TYR A 361 8.67 6.99 7.67
CA TYR A 361 8.44 6.08 8.79
C TYR A 361 9.49 6.16 9.91
N GLU A 362 10.46 7.06 9.84
CA GLU A 362 11.46 7.27 10.92
C GLU A 362 10.89 8.03 12.12
N GLY A 363 9.74 8.68 11.97
CA GLY A 363 9.10 9.43 13.06
C GLY A 363 7.88 10.21 12.60
N PHE A 364 6.98 10.49 13.55
CA PHE A 364 5.84 11.38 13.33
C PHE A 364 6.26 12.85 13.31
N VAL A 365 5.47 13.69 12.65
CA VAL A 365 5.67 15.15 12.67
C VAL A 365 5.63 15.67 14.09
N LEU A 366 6.63 16.47 14.47
CA LEU A 366 6.67 17.15 15.76
C LEU A 366 5.54 18.19 15.85
N ASN A 367 4.94 18.33 17.04
CA ASN A 367 3.85 19.30 17.23
C ASN A 367 4.30 20.75 17.00
N SER A 368 5.57 21.07 17.30
CA SER A 368 6.19 22.38 17.03
C SER A 368 6.28 22.71 15.54
N ASP A 369 6.39 21.69 14.69
CA ASP A 369 6.61 21.84 13.26
C ASP A 369 5.29 21.91 12.47
N ARG A 370 4.16 21.54 13.08
CA ARG A 370 2.84 21.51 12.43
C ARG A 370 2.41 22.87 11.85
N PRO A 371 2.60 24.03 12.53
CA PRO A 371 2.27 25.32 11.95
C PRO A 371 3.12 25.65 10.71
N VAL A 372 4.41 25.27 10.73
CA VAL A 372 5.36 25.53 9.64
C VAL A 372 4.96 24.77 8.38
N LEU A 373 4.42 23.55 8.53
CA LEU A 373 3.83 22.82 7.40
C LEU A 373 2.78 23.67 6.66
N ASP A 374 1.87 24.31 7.41
CA ASP A 374 0.80 25.12 6.85
C ASP A 374 1.29 26.43 6.24
N GLU A 375 2.38 26.98 6.76
CA GLU A 375 3.05 28.16 6.21
C GLU A 375 3.72 27.83 4.87
N VAL A 376 4.50 26.73 4.80
CA VAL A 376 5.14 26.27 3.56
C VAL A 376 4.12 26.02 2.45
N ARG A 377 2.97 25.39 2.75
CA ARG A 377 1.92 25.14 1.74
C ARG A 377 1.25 26.41 1.21
N ARG A 378 1.29 27.51 1.96
CA ARG A 378 0.70 28.80 1.57
C ARG A 378 1.73 29.78 0.99
N ALA A 379 3.01 29.47 1.15
CA ALA A 379 4.10 30.34 0.75
C ALA A 379 4.14 30.56 -0.77
N THR A 380 4.41 31.80 -1.13
CA THR A 380 4.67 32.26 -2.49
C THR A 380 6.15 32.25 -2.80
N LEU A 381 6.52 32.42 -4.08
CA LEU A 381 7.92 32.56 -4.49
C LEU A 381 8.63 33.69 -3.72
N VAL A 382 7.95 34.82 -3.53
CA VAL A 382 8.50 35.99 -2.81
C VAL A 382 8.75 35.66 -1.35
N GLU A 383 7.85 34.93 -0.70
CA GLU A 383 8.03 34.51 0.70
C GLU A 383 9.18 33.51 0.83
N PHE A 384 9.32 32.54 -0.10
CA PHE A 384 10.49 31.65 -0.12
C PHE A 384 11.82 32.36 -0.37
N GLN A 385 11.82 33.56 -0.95
CA GLN A 385 13.02 34.38 -1.15
C GLN A 385 13.35 35.28 0.06
N GLN A 386 12.34 35.64 0.86
CA GLN A 386 12.46 36.67 1.91
C GLN A 386 12.37 36.12 3.33
N GLN A 387 11.71 34.98 3.53
CA GLN A 387 11.46 34.38 4.83
C GLN A 387 12.23 33.06 4.96
N GLY A 388 12.79 32.83 6.15
CA GLY A 388 13.38 31.53 6.49
C GLY A 388 12.31 30.60 7.05
N PHE A 389 12.09 29.47 6.39
CA PHE A 389 11.31 28.35 6.93
C PHE A 389 12.28 27.35 7.55
N HIS A 390 12.02 26.95 8.79
CA HIS A 390 12.88 25.99 9.49
C HIS A 390 12.03 25.02 10.29
N PHE A 391 12.37 23.74 10.16
CA PHE A 391 11.78 22.64 10.90
C PHE A 391 12.75 22.15 11.97
N SER A 392 12.21 21.75 13.11
CA SER A 392 13.00 21.11 14.16
C SER A 392 13.44 19.70 13.74
N ASP A 393 12.64 19.06 12.89
CA ASP A 393 12.95 17.77 12.26
C ASP A 393 13.70 17.99 10.94
N ASP A 394 14.98 17.57 10.91
CA ASP A 394 15.87 17.76 9.76
C ASP A 394 15.35 17.15 8.45
N ARG A 395 14.51 16.11 8.54
CA ARG A 395 13.88 15.51 7.35
C ARG A 395 13.07 16.52 6.57
N TYR A 396 12.36 17.42 7.26
CA TYR A 396 11.53 18.43 6.61
C TYR A 396 12.37 19.58 6.03
N ASN A 397 13.54 19.88 6.60
CA ASN A 397 14.47 20.85 6.01
C ASN A 397 15.03 20.33 4.67
N GLU A 398 15.39 19.05 4.59
CA GLU A 398 15.81 18.40 3.34
C GLU A 398 14.66 18.30 2.31
N LEU A 399 13.44 17.99 2.76
CA LEU A 399 12.26 18.02 1.89
C LEU A 399 12.00 19.41 1.33
N LEU A 400 12.22 20.46 2.14
CA LEU A 400 11.96 21.84 1.74
C LEU A 400 12.88 22.28 0.60
N LEU A 401 14.14 21.86 0.64
CA LEU A 401 15.07 22.07 -0.47
C LEU A 401 14.54 21.43 -1.75
N SER A 402 14.17 20.14 -1.70
CA SER A 402 13.66 19.40 -2.86
C SER A 402 12.34 19.97 -3.40
N TYR A 403 11.46 20.42 -2.52
CA TYR A 403 10.18 21.04 -2.87
C TYR A 403 10.38 22.40 -3.56
N ARG A 404 11.22 23.26 -2.99
CA ARG A 404 11.58 24.56 -3.60
C ARG A 404 12.29 24.34 -4.93
N ALA A 405 13.19 23.38 -5.03
CA ALA A 405 13.89 23.09 -6.28
C ALA A 405 12.95 22.71 -7.44
N ARG A 406 11.89 21.94 -7.15
CA ARG A 406 10.94 21.50 -8.19
C ARG A 406 9.88 22.54 -8.56
N TYR A 407 9.46 23.38 -7.60
CA TYR A 407 8.28 24.25 -7.79
C TYR A 407 8.56 25.75 -7.66
N PHE A 408 9.73 26.13 -7.13
CA PHE A 408 10.14 27.50 -6.85
C PHE A 408 11.67 27.65 -7.04
N TYR A 409 12.20 27.15 -8.16
CA TYR A 409 13.65 27.04 -8.40
C TYR A 409 14.38 28.38 -8.24
N GLU A 410 13.72 29.47 -8.61
CA GLU A 410 14.22 30.84 -8.48
C GLU A 410 14.36 31.32 -7.04
N SER A 411 13.77 30.60 -6.08
CA SER A 411 13.98 30.86 -4.65
C SER A 411 15.31 30.32 -4.13
N LEU A 412 15.97 29.39 -4.84
CA LEU A 412 17.18 28.74 -4.36
C LEU A 412 18.41 29.64 -4.48
N SER A 413 19.27 29.60 -3.45
CA SER A 413 20.62 30.14 -3.48
C SER A 413 21.53 29.35 -4.44
N ILE A 414 22.72 29.87 -4.72
CA ILE A 414 23.70 29.20 -5.59
C ILE A 414 24.11 27.84 -5.00
N ASP A 415 24.40 27.79 -3.69
CA ASP A 415 24.80 26.55 -3.01
C ASP A 415 23.65 25.54 -2.95
N GLU A 416 22.42 26.00 -2.74
CA GLU A 416 21.22 25.15 -2.75
C GLU A 416 21.01 24.53 -4.15
N ARG A 417 21.21 25.30 -5.22
CA ARG A 417 21.11 24.78 -6.60
C ARG A 417 22.19 23.75 -6.89
N ALA A 418 23.42 23.99 -6.44
CA ALA A 418 24.53 23.06 -6.60
C ALA A 418 24.25 21.73 -5.88
N SER A 419 23.80 21.80 -4.61
CA SER A 419 23.41 20.64 -3.82
C SER A 419 22.25 19.88 -4.46
N TRP A 420 21.20 20.57 -4.90
CA TRP A 420 20.08 19.97 -5.62
C TRP A 420 20.52 19.23 -6.89
N MET A 421 21.39 19.86 -7.68
CA MET A 421 21.89 19.27 -8.93
C MET A 421 22.74 18.03 -8.68
N GLU A 422 23.55 18.01 -7.62
CA GLU A 422 24.30 16.83 -7.18
C GLU A 422 23.36 15.69 -6.80
N SER A 423 22.32 15.94 -6.00
CA SER A 423 21.32 14.93 -5.65
C SER A 423 20.57 14.40 -6.88
N CYS A 424 20.20 15.26 -7.82
CA CYS A 424 19.58 14.84 -9.09
C CYS A 424 20.50 13.90 -9.87
N ARG A 425 21.78 14.26 -10.02
CA ARG A 425 22.74 13.42 -10.73
C ARG A 425 22.97 12.09 -10.02
N TRP A 426 23.05 12.09 -8.70
CA TRP A 426 23.14 10.85 -7.93
C TRP A 426 21.95 9.92 -8.22
N ARG A 427 20.70 10.43 -8.20
CA ARG A 427 19.51 9.63 -8.55
C ARG A 427 19.52 9.14 -10.00
N LEU A 428 19.96 9.97 -10.94
CA LEU A 428 19.87 9.68 -12.38
C LEU A 428 21.02 8.82 -12.93
N TYR A 429 22.19 8.81 -12.29
CA TYR A 429 23.40 8.18 -12.83
C TYR A 429 24.03 7.13 -11.91
N ASP A 430 23.88 7.20 -10.58
CA ASP A 430 24.48 6.23 -9.67
C ASP A 430 23.61 4.95 -9.59
N GLU A 431 24.15 3.83 -10.05
CA GLU A 431 23.47 2.52 -10.02
C GLU A 431 23.19 2.03 -8.59
N ASN A 432 23.85 2.58 -7.57
CA ASN A 432 23.61 2.28 -6.15
C ASN A 432 22.58 3.20 -5.50
N SER A 433 22.05 4.20 -6.20
CA SER A 433 21.06 5.14 -5.64
C SER A 433 19.74 4.48 -5.27
N GLY A 434 19.45 3.31 -5.86
CA GLY A 434 18.17 2.62 -5.71
C GLY A 434 17.02 3.27 -6.49
N TYR A 435 17.30 4.28 -7.31
CA TYR A 435 16.37 4.87 -8.27
C TYR A 435 16.62 4.30 -9.68
N GLN A 436 15.65 4.49 -10.58
CA GLN A 436 15.85 4.20 -11.99
C GLN A 436 16.86 5.20 -12.58
N THR A 437 17.98 4.69 -13.11
CA THR A 437 19.01 5.52 -13.75
C THR A 437 18.80 5.64 -15.26
N LEU A 438 19.44 6.61 -15.91
CA LEU A 438 19.44 6.75 -17.36
C LEU A 438 20.03 5.53 -18.08
N SER A 439 21.06 4.91 -17.49
CA SER A 439 21.61 3.63 -17.96
C SER A 439 20.59 2.50 -17.78
N GLY A 440 19.95 2.45 -16.61
CA GLY A 440 18.94 1.44 -16.27
C GLY A 440 17.72 1.46 -17.19
N ILE A 441 17.14 2.65 -17.42
CA ILE A 441 15.93 2.80 -18.25
C ILE A 441 16.20 2.40 -19.69
N ASN A 442 17.36 2.78 -20.26
CA ASN A 442 17.70 2.40 -21.63
C ASN A 442 17.91 0.88 -21.76
N LYS A 443 18.64 0.24 -20.82
CA LYS A 443 18.81 -1.22 -20.80
C LYS A 443 17.46 -1.96 -20.71
N GLU A 444 16.55 -1.46 -19.88
CA GLU A 444 15.23 -2.06 -19.69
C GLU A 444 14.34 -1.89 -20.93
N ILE A 445 14.34 -0.70 -21.55
CA ILE A 445 13.63 -0.44 -22.80
C ILE A 445 14.13 -1.36 -23.92
N ASP A 446 15.46 -1.44 -24.12
CA ASP A 446 16.04 -2.27 -25.18
C ASP A 446 15.67 -3.75 -24.97
N LYS A 447 15.73 -4.24 -23.72
CA LYS A 447 15.30 -5.60 -23.38
C LYS A 447 13.81 -5.85 -23.67
N LEU A 448 12.94 -4.88 -23.38
CA LEU A 448 11.50 -5.00 -23.63
C LEU A 448 11.18 -5.01 -25.13
N LEU A 449 11.88 -4.19 -25.92
CA LEU A 449 11.76 -4.17 -27.38
C LEU A 449 12.28 -5.48 -28.01
N GLU A 450 13.42 -6.00 -27.54
CA GLU A 450 13.99 -7.26 -28.02
C GLU A 450 13.12 -8.48 -27.72
N ALA A 451 12.37 -8.47 -26.61
CA ALA A 451 11.47 -9.58 -26.26
C ALA A 451 10.33 -9.77 -27.27
N GLY A 452 9.92 -8.71 -27.98
CA GLY A 452 8.97 -8.77 -29.09
C GLY A 452 7.52 -9.15 -28.75
N ASP A 453 7.18 -9.30 -27.48
CA ASP A 453 5.82 -9.63 -27.00
C ASP A 453 5.05 -8.37 -26.57
N LEU A 454 5.06 -7.37 -27.44
CA LEU A 454 4.40 -6.08 -27.20
C LEU A 454 3.09 -6.03 -27.99
N SER A 455 1.98 -5.84 -27.27
CA SER A 455 0.69 -5.60 -27.89
C SER A 455 0.70 -4.28 -28.67
N GLU A 456 -0.24 -4.13 -29.60
CA GLU A 456 -0.35 -2.93 -30.45
C GLU A 456 -0.33 -1.64 -29.60
N GLY A 457 0.51 -0.67 -30.00
CA GLY A 457 0.67 0.61 -29.31
C GLY A 457 1.72 0.66 -28.18
N LYS A 458 2.14 -0.49 -27.62
CA LYS A 458 3.14 -0.51 -26.53
C LYS A 458 4.55 -0.12 -26.98
N ASP A 459 4.89 -0.35 -28.26
CA ASP A 459 6.14 0.15 -28.85
C ASP A 459 6.23 1.67 -28.76
N ALA A 460 5.13 2.39 -29.02
CA ALA A 460 5.12 3.85 -28.98
C ALA A 460 5.43 4.38 -27.58
N VAL A 461 4.90 3.74 -26.53
CA VAL A 461 5.20 4.06 -25.13
C VAL A 461 6.70 3.96 -24.86
N LEU A 462 7.35 2.89 -25.30
CA LEU A 462 8.79 2.69 -25.12
C LEU A 462 9.64 3.73 -25.88
N HIS A 463 9.24 4.07 -27.11
CA HIS A 463 9.91 5.12 -27.88
C HIS A 463 9.76 6.50 -27.21
N ASP A 464 8.61 6.80 -26.64
CA ASP A 464 8.41 8.05 -25.90
C ASP A 464 9.22 8.07 -24.60
N LEU A 465 9.35 6.95 -23.90
CA LEU A 465 10.25 6.86 -22.74
C LEU A 465 11.71 7.11 -23.11
N LYS A 466 12.18 6.64 -24.28
CA LYS A 466 13.53 6.93 -24.76
C LYS A 466 13.75 8.42 -24.98
N LYS A 467 12.80 9.10 -25.65
CA LYS A 467 12.83 10.56 -25.82
C LYS A 467 12.81 11.31 -24.49
N TRP A 468 12.07 10.81 -23.50
CA TRP A 468 12.04 11.39 -22.16
C TRP A 468 13.40 11.26 -21.47
N ALA A 469 14.03 10.09 -21.55
CA ALA A 469 15.36 9.87 -21.01
C ALA A 469 16.41 10.78 -21.66
N ASP A 470 16.35 10.98 -22.98
CA ASP A 470 17.22 11.91 -23.71
C ASP A 470 17.02 13.35 -23.23
N LEU A 471 15.77 13.81 -23.09
CA LEU A 471 15.45 15.14 -22.54
C LEU A 471 16.04 15.35 -21.13
N VAL A 472 15.86 14.35 -20.26
CA VAL A 472 16.38 14.40 -18.88
C VAL A 472 17.91 14.40 -18.90
N HIS A 473 18.54 13.60 -19.77
CA HIS A 473 19.99 13.61 -19.92
C HIS A 473 20.50 14.98 -20.34
N ASP A 474 19.89 15.62 -21.34
CA ASP A 474 20.31 16.93 -21.82
C ASP A 474 20.21 18.01 -20.72
N GLU A 475 19.21 17.93 -19.85
CA GLU A 475 19.01 18.87 -18.75
C GLU A 475 20.00 18.69 -17.59
N PHE A 476 20.34 17.44 -17.23
CA PHE A 476 21.14 17.12 -16.03
C PHE A 476 22.60 16.72 -16.31
N SER A 477 22.99 16.58 -17.58
CA SER A 477 24.37 16.27 -17.99
C SER A 477 25.31 17.48 -17.99
N GLN A 478 24.78 18.70 -18.14
CA GLN A 478 25.61 19.89 -18.29
C GLN A 478 26.18 20.35 -16.93
N THR A 479 27.50 20.26 -16.80
CA THR A 479 28.28 21.09 -15.88
C THR A 479 28.25 22.54 -16.37
N ASN A 480 27.42 23.38 -15.76
CA ASN A 480 27.73 24.81 -15.66
C ASN A 480 28.19 25.10 -14.24
#